data_AF-A0A6V7MCZ8-F1
#
_entry.id   AF-A0A6V7MCZ8-F1
#
_cell.length_a   1.000
_cell.length_b   1.000
_cell.length_c   1.000
_cell.angle_alpha   90.00
_cell.angle_beta   90.00
_cell.angle_gamma   90.00
#
_symmetry.space_group_name_H-M   'P 1'
#
loop_
_entity.id
_entity.type
_entity.pdbx_description
1 polymer ?
#
loop_
_entity_poly.entity_id
_entity_poly.type
_entity_poly.pdbx_seq_one_letter_code
_entity_poly.pdbx_strand_id
1 'polypeptide(L)' 'DSKIGIYQKMWRFMESRRQTVFVSTYEEGIKRVLEGNYAFLMESTMLDYAVQRDCNLTQIGGLLDSKGYGIATPK' A
#
# COMPACT_ATOMS: atom_id res chain seq x y z
N ASP A 1 -10.11 8.21 -11.01
CA ASP A 1 -9.46 7.60 -12.18
C ASP A 1 -8.09 8.22 -12.38
N SER A 2 -7.02 7.41 -12.34
CA SER A 2 -5.65 7.92 -12.46
C SER A 2 -5.38 8.29 -13.91
N LYS A 3 -4.86 9.49 -14.18
CA LYS A 3 -4.51 9.94 -15.55
C LYS A 3 -3.20 9.34 -16.09
N ILE A 4 -2.52 8.51 -15.29
CA ILE A 4 -1.22 7.93 -15.60
C ILE A 4 -1.43 6.49 -16.07
N GLY A 5 -1.01 6.17 -17.30
CA GLY A 5 -1.27 4.88 -17.94
C GLY A 5 -0.72 3.66 -17.18
N ILE A 6 0.42 3.80 -16.48
CA ILE A 6 0.99 2.71 -15.68
C ILE A 6 0.09 2.36 -14.47
N TYR A 7 -0.45 3.38 -13.78
CA TYR A 7 -1.34 3.17 -12.64
C TYR A 7 -2.68 2.59 -13.06
N GLN A 8 -3.19 2.96 -14.24
CA GLN A 8 -4.37 2.32 -14.82
C GLN A 8 -4.12 0.83 -15.09
N LYS A 9 -2.95 0.47 -15.63
CA LYS A 9 -2.59 -0.94 -15.86
C LYS A 9 -2.46 -1.72 -14.55
N MET A 10 -1.83 -1.13 -13.52
CA MET A 10 -1.75 -1.71 -12.18
C MET A 10 -3.15 -1.94 -11.58
N TRP A 11 -4.02 -0.94 -11.68
CA TRP A 11 -5.39 -1.04 -11.20
C TRP A 11 -6.17 -2.17 -11.90
N ARG A 12 -6.11 -2.25 -13.24
CA ARG A 12 -6.77 -3.33 -14.00
C ARG A 12 -6.28 -4.72 -13.57
N PHE A 13 -4.98 -4.86 -13.30
CA PHE A 13 -4.43 -6.11 -12.76
C PHE A 13 -5.01 -6.43 -11.38
N MET A 14 -5.04 -5.45 -10.48
CA MET A 14 -5.59 -5.63 -9.13
C MET A 14 -7.07 -5.97 -9.16
N GLU A 15 -7.85 -5.28 -9.99
CA GLU A 15 -9.29 -5.51 -10.14
C GLU A 15 -9.59 -6.90 -10.69
N SER A 16 -8.81 -7.38 -11.67
CA SER A 16 -8.96 -8.74 -12.22
C SER A 16 -8.65 -9.86 -11.21
N ARG A 17 -7.86 -9.56 -10.18
CA ARG A 17 -7.40 -10.51 -9.15
C ARG A 17 -7.87 -10.12 -7.74
N ARG A 18 -9.04 -9.49 -7.66
CA ARG A 18 -9.54 -8.86 -6.43
C ARG A 18 -9.55 -9.79 -5.21
N GLN A 19 -9.82 -11.07 -5.40
CA GLN A 19 -9.88 -12.03 -4.29
C GLN A 19 -8.52 -12.35 -3.65
N THR A 20 -7.40 -12.15 -4.38
CA THR A 20 -6.07 -12.56 -3.90
C THR A 20 -5.18 -11.38 -3.54
N VAL A 21 -5.33 -10.23 -4.21
CA VAL A 21 -4.41 -9.10 -4.03
C VAL A 21 -4.81 -8.12 -2.93
N PHE A 22 -6.10 -8.02 -2.60
CA PHE A 22 -6.58 -7.14 -1.54
C PHE A 22 -6.57 -7.88 -0.20
N VAL A 23 -6.21 -7.15 0.85
CA VAL A 23 -6.19 -7.60 2.24
C VAL A 23 -7.13 -6.72 3.05
N SER A 24 -7.65 -7.24 4.15
CA SER A 24 -8.63 -6.50 4.98
C SER A 24 -7.96 -5.60 6.01
N THR A 25 -6.76 -5.97 6.46
CA THR A 25 -6.01 -5.24 7.49
C THR A 25 -4.54 -5.03 7.09
N TYR A 26 -3.91 -4.04 7.72
CA TYR A 26 -2.48 -3.77 7.54
C TYR A 26 -1.61 -4.94 8.00
N GLU A 27 -1.96 -5.58 9.11
CA GLU A 27 -1.24 -6.73 9.67
C GLU A 27 -1.23 -7.93 8.71
N GLU A 28 -2.36 -8.21 8.05
CA GLU A 28 -2.46 -9.24 7.02
C GLU A 28 -1.57 -8.92 5.81
N GLY A 29 -1.56 -7.65 5.39
CA GLY A 29 -0.69 -7.15 4.32
C GLY A 29 0.79 -7.32 4.65
N ILE A 30 1.22 -6.88 5.84
CA ILE A 30 2.62 -6.99 6.31
C ILE A 30 3.04 -8.46 6.39
N LYS A 31 2.19 -9.32 6.97
CA LYS A 31 2.47 -10.76 7.06
C LYS A 31 2.69 -11.38 5.69
N ARG A 32 1.84 -11.04 4.70
CA ARG A 32 2.00 -11.52 3.31
C ARG A 32 3.29 -11.01 2.66
N VAL A 33 3.70 -9.78 2.92
CA VAL A 33 4.99 -9.27 2.43
C VAL A 33 6.15 -10.10 2.98
N LEU A 34 6.10 -10.45 4.28
CA LEU A 34 7.11 -11.29 4.92
C LEU A 34 7.11 -12.74 4.42
N GLU A 35 5.94 -13.27 4.04
CA GLU A 35 5.81 -14.59 3.38
C GLU A 35 6.39 -14.59 1.95
N GLY A 36 6.68 -13.42 1.38
CA GLY A 36 7.31 -13.25 0.07
C GLY A 36 6.34 -13.23 -1.10
N ASN A 37 6.86 -12.93 -2.30
CA ASN A 37 6.10 -12.80 -3.56
C ASN A 37 4.92 -11.82 -3.55
N TYR A 38 4.84 -10.93 -2.54
CA TYR A 38 3.80 -9.93 -2.40
C TYR A 38 4.42 -8.58 -2.05
N ALA A 39 3.95 -7.52 -2.72
CA ALA A 39 4.31 -6.14 -2.42
C ALA A 39 3.04 -5.41 -2.01
N PHE A 40 3.13 -4.65 -0.92
CA PHE A 40 2.00 -3.93 -0.35
C PHE A 40 2.18 -2.41 -0.52
N LEU A 41 1.15 -1.75 -1.04
CA LEU A 41 1.12 -0.30 -1.16
C LEU A 41 0.52 0.27 0.13
N MET A 42 1.32 1.03 0.88
CA MET A 42 0.92 1.63 2.15
C MET A 42 1.31 3.10 2.19
N GLU A 43 0.66 3.86 3.08
CA GLU A 43 1.01 5.25 3.35
C GLU A 43 2.42 5.36 3.95
N SER A 44 3.13 6.44 3.61
CA SER A 44 4.53 6.63 3.99
C SER A 44 4.76 6.60 5.50
N THR A 45 3.91 7.27 6.28
CA THR A 45 4.03 7.33 7.75
C THR A 45 3.91 5.94 8.39
N MET A 46 2.95 5.13 7.95
CA MET A 46 2.80 3.76 8.41
C MET A 46 3.93 2.86 7.92
N LEU A 47 4.44 3.11 6.71
CA LEU A 47 5.53 2.33 6.14
C LEU A 47 6.84 2.58 6.87
N ASP A 48 7.17 3.84 7.13
CA ASP A 48 8.34 4.23 7.92
C ASP A 48 8.27 3.60 9.32
N TYR A 49 7.09 3.63 9.94
CA TYR A 49 6.87 3.01 11.25
C TYR A 49 7.05 1.48 11.25
N ALA A 50 6.56 0.79 10.21
CA ALA A 50 6.69 -0.65 10.08
C ALA A 50 8.14 -1.08 9.83
N VAL A 51 8.82 -0.41 8.89
CA VAL A 51 10.23 -0.69 8.53
C VAL A 51 11.18 -0.39 9.69
N GLN A 52 10.90 0.66 10.49
CA GLN A 52 11.69 0.96 11.69
C GLN A 52 11.63 -0.15 12.76
N ARG A 53 10.59 -0.99 12.74
CA ARG A 53 10.38 -2.06 13.73
C ARG A 53 10.76 -3.43 13.22
N ASP A 54 10.56 -3.68 11.93
CA ASP A 54 10.89 -4.95 11.31
C ASP A 54 11.90 -4.73 10.19
N CYS A 55 13.17 -5.06 10.50
CA CYS A 55 14.28 -4.94 9.58
C CYS A 55 14.18 -5.85 8.35
N ASN A 56 13.26 -6.82 8.33
CA ASN A 56 13.01 -7.65 7.15
C ASN A 56 12.17 -6.94 6.09
N LEU A 57 11.53 -5.83 6.45
CA LEU A 57 10.77 -5.01 5.52
C LEU A 57 11.69 -3.98 4.86
N THR A 58 11.48 -3.76 3.57
CA THR A 58 12.22 -2.75 2.81
C THR A 58 11.26 -1.85 2.07
N GLN A 59 11.54 -0.55 2.11
CA GLN A 59 10.83 0.42 1.29
C GLN A 59 11.30 0.32 -0.15
N ILE A 60 10.36 0.18 -1.08
CA ILE A 60 10.64 0.15 -2.51
C ILE A 60 10.04 1.40 -3.17
N GLY A 61 10.91 2.19 -3.80
CA GLY A 61 10.51 3.40 -4.52
C GLY A 61 10.24 4.60 -3.61
N GLY A 62 9.63 5.63 -4.20
CA GLY A 62 9.27 6.88 -3.52
C GLY A 62 7.76 7.03 -3.32
N LEU A 63 7.37 8.25 -2.94
CA LEU A 63 5.97 8.62 -2.78
C LEU A 63 5.24 8.59 -4.14
N LEU A 64 4.10 7.89 -4.20
CA LEU A 64 3.23 7.84 -5.39
C LEU A 64 2.37 9.09 -5.50
N ASP A 65 2.02 9.68 -4.36
CA ASP A 65 1.29 10.93 -4.23
C ASP A 65 1.69 11.65 -2.93
N SER A 66 1.23 12.89 -2.79
CA SER A 66 1.38 13.68 -1.56
C SER A 66 0.00 13.90 -0.96
N LYS A 67 -0.32 13.14 0.08
CA LYS A 67 -1.55 13.25 0.87
C LYS A 67 -1.22 13.60 2.32
N GLY A 68 -2.18 14.18 3.03
CA GLY A 68 -2.01 14.56 4.43
C GLY A 68 -3.25 14.23 5.26
N TYR A 69 -3.05 14.07 6.56
CA TYR A 69 -4.13 13.82 7.51
C TYR A 69 -4.87 15.12 7.87
N GLY A 70 -6.20 15.04 7.91
CA GLY A 70 -7.06 16.14 8.34
C GLY A 70 -8.08 15.66 9.38
N ILE A 71 -8.50 16.55 10.26
CA ILE A 71 -9.56 16.28 11.24
C ILE A 71 -10.90 16.61 10.58
N ALA A 72 -11.73 15.59 10.35
CA ALA A 72 -13.06 15.77 9.80
C ALA A 72 -14.04 16.20 10.92
N THR A 73 -14.57 17.42 10.82
CA THR A 73 -15.64 17.90 11.73
C THR A 73 -17.01 17.73 11.07
N PRO A 74 -18.07 17.43 11.84
CA PRO A 74 -19.44 17.46 11.34
C PRO A 74 -19.82 18.87 10.87
N LYS A 75 -20.81 18.96 9.96
CA LYS A 75 -21.33 20.22 9.43
C LYS A 75 -22.20 20.95 10.44
#